data_AF-A0A284VRI7-F1
#
_entry.id   AF-A0A284VRI7-F1
#
_cell.length_a   1.000
_cell.length_b   1.000
_cell.length_c   1.000
_cell.angle_alpha   90.00
_cell.angle_beta   90.00
_cell.angle_gamma   90.00
#
_symmetry.space_group_name_H-M   'P 1'
#
loop_
_entity.id
_entity.type
_entity.pdbx_description
1 polymer ?
#
loop_
_entity_poly.entity_id
_entity_poly.type
_entity_poly.pdbx_seq_one_letter_code
_entity_poly.pdbx_strand_id
1 'polypeptide(L)'
;MFDNVVDVILANTYDCYVFDTAPVAHTYRLLGMSKMYDMWLCKMIKSREEAMSLKKTLSFKKEKKEASDPMIQGLLESRRKTEAIRALLTNPDLTAFYFVTLPLALPISVVERFIYWVKAFQIPVGGVIVNQVMPSTDSRSSFIVNKQAEQRHYNLRFRVL
;
A
#
# COMPACT_ATOMS: atom_id res chain seq x y z
N MET A 1 -7.07 9.09 -7.10
CA MET A 1 -7.58 7.72 -6.92
C MET A 1 -7.27 7.18 -5.53
N PHE A 2 -6.01 7.20 -5.06
CA PHE A 2 -5.68 6.83 -3.68
C PHE A 2 -6.34 7.75 -2.66
N ASP A 3 -6.32 9.08 -2.87
CA ASP A 3 -6.96 10.03 -1.95
C ASP A 3 -8.46 9.77 -1.75
N ASN A 4 -9.16 9.31 -2.78
CA ASN A 4 -10.57 8.94 -2.65
C ASN A 4 -10.75 7.68 -1.78
N VAL A 5 -9.85 6.71 -1.91
CA VAL A 5 -9.85 5.49 -1.05
C VAL A 5 -9.60 5.88 0.40
N VAL A 6 -8.65 6.78 0.63
CA VAL A 6 -8.34 7.34 1.94
C VAL A 6 -9.56 7.99 2.56
N ASP A 7 -10.23 8.87 1.81
CA ASP A 7 -11.39 9.60 2.32
C ASP A 7 -12.54 8.63 2.67
N VAL A 8 -12.71 7.55 1.90
CA VAL A 8 -13.71 6.50 2.18
C VAL A 8 -13.38 5.69 3.45
N ILE A 9 -12.10 5.38 3.68
CA ILE A 9 -11.65 4.70 4.91
C ILE A 9 -11.87 5.62 6.12
N LEU A 10 -11.46 6.88 6.01
CA LEU A 10 -11.58 7.86 7.09
C LEU A 10 -13.03 8.25 7.40
N ALA A 11 -13.93 8.14 6.43
CA ALA A 11 -15.36 8.34 6.65
C ALA A 11 -15.97 7.28 7.58
N ASN A 12 -15.34 6.10 7.70
CA ASN A 12 -15.71 5.02 8.63
C ASN A 12 -17.21 4.67 8.61
N THR A 13 -17.79 4.60 7.41
CA THR A 13 -19.23 4.33 7.18
C THR A 13 -19.57 2.84 7.14
N TYR A 14 -18.57 1.96 7.08
CA TYR A 14 -18.76 0.51 6.97
C TYR A 14 -17.90 -0.21 8.02
N ASP A 15 -18.35 -1.40 8.43
CA ASP A 15 -17.61 -2.24 9.39
C ASP A 15 -16.34 -2.87 8.79
N CYS A 16 -16.33 -3.08 7.47
CA CYS A 16 -15.22 -3.71 6.77
C CYS A 16 -15.07 -3.14 5.35
N TYR A 17 -13.82 -3.01 4.90
CA TYR A 17 -13.45 -2.51 3.58
C TYR A 17 -12.58 -3.55 2.87
N VAL A 18 -12.98 -3.96 1.66
CA VAL A 18 -12.19 -4.86 0.81
C VAL A 18 -11.73 -4.10 -0.42
N PHE A 19 -10.41 -4.01 -0.60
CA PHE A 19 -9.81 -3.31 -1.73
C PHE A 19 -9.25 -4.30 -2.76
N ASP A 20 -9.86 -4.30 -3.94
CA ASP A 20 -9.31 -5.01 -5.09
C ASP A 20 -8.23 -4.15 -5.77
N THR A 21 -6.98 -4.59 -5.69
CA THR A 21 -5.84 -3.83 -6.19
C THR A 21 -5.47 -4.27 -7.61
N ALA A 22 -5.09 -3.31 -8.46
CA ALA A 22 -4.49 -3.58 -9.76
C ALA A 22 -3.26 -4.51 -9.63
N PRO A 23 -2.93 -5.31 -10.66
CA PRO A 23 -1.85 -6.28 -10.59
C PRO A 23 -0.49 -5.64 -10.25
N VAL A 24 0.13 -6.21 -9.19
CA VAL A 24 1.50 -6.14 -8.63
C VAL A 24 2.38 -4.89 -8.89
N ALA A 25 2.57 -4.44 -10.14
CA ALA A 25 3.51 -3.38 -10.47
C ALA A 25 3.07 -1.96 -10.02
N HIS A 26 1.77 -1.70 -9.94
CA HIS A 26 1.24 -0.36 -9.62
C HIS A 26 1.03 -0.13 -8.12
N THR A 27 0.70 -1.18 -7.37
CA THR A 27 0.42 -1.10 -5.92
C THR A 27 1.68 -0.78 -5.11
N TYR A 28 2.84 -1.31 -5.51
CA TYR A 28 4.14 -0.93 -4.93
C TYR A 28 4.45 0.55 -5.08
N ARG A 29 4.14 1.12 -6.25
CA ARG A 29 4.40 2.54 -6.54
C ARG A 29 3.54 3.43 -5.63
N LEU A 30 2.33 2.99 -5.29
CA LEU A 30 1.45 3.70 -4.37
C LEU A 30 2.01 3.76 -2.94
N LEU A 31 2.51 2.63 -2.42
CA LEU A 31 3.03 2.52 -1.05
C LEU A 31 4.45 3.07 -0.92
N GLY A 32 5.32 2.84 -1.90
CA GLY A 32 6.70 3.34 -1.95
C GLY A 32 6.81 4.85 -2.11
N MET A 33 5.87 5.45 -2.83
CA MET A 33 5.80 6.90 -2.96
C MET A 33 5.44 7.57 -1.64
N SER A 34 4.71 6.92 -0.71
CA SER A 34 4.32 7.55 0.56
C SER A 34 5.50 8.00 1.42
N LYS A 35 6.59 7.22 1.50
CA LYS A 35 7.76 7.54 2.34
C LYS A 35 8.64 8.63 1.73
N MET A 36 8.83 8.62 0.42
CA MET A 36 9.53 9.68 -0.30
C MET A 36 8.70 10.97 -0.32
N TYR A 37 7.38 10.84 -0.47
CA TYR A 37 6.42 11.94 -0.43
C TYR A 37 6.37 12.60 0.95
N ASP A 38 6.35 11.84 2.04
CA ASP A 38 6.42 12.37 3.41
C ASP A 38 7.72 13.15 3.66
N MET A 39 8.87 12.61 3.22
CA MET A 39 10.15 13.31 3.31
C MET A 39 10.17 14.61 2.50
N TRP A 40 9.56 14.60 1.31
CA TRP A 40 9.46 15.76 0.44
C TRP A 40 8.51 16.82 0.99
N LEU A 41 7.35 16.41 1.53
CA LEU A 41 6.41 17.26 2.26
C LEU A 41 7.08 17.93 3.47
N CYS A 42 7.82 17.16 4.27
CA CYS A 42 8.58 17.70 5.41
C CYS A 42 9.57 18.78 4.97
N LYS A 43 10.30 18.55 3.86
CA LYS A 43 11.23 19.56 3.31
C LYS A 43 10.50 20.81 2.81
N MET A 44 9.35 20.66 2.15
CA MET A 44 8.55 21.79 1.68
C MET A 44 8.01 22.64 2.82
N ILE A 45 7.46 22.01 3.86
CA ILE A 45 6.97 22.72 5.07
C ILE A 45 8.12 23.52 5.69
N LYS A 46 9.26 22.87 5.93
CA LYS A 46 10.44 23.52 6.52
C LYS A 46 10.96 24.69 5.66
N SER A 47 11.04 24.50 4.34
CA SER A 47 11.47 25.56 3.41
C SER A 47 10.51 26.77 3.43
N ARG A 48 9.20 26.53 3.55
CA ARG A 48 8.21 27.61 3.67
C ARG A 48 8.29 28.33 5.02
N GLU A 49 8.48 27.60 6.11
CA GLU A 49 8.71 28.18 7.44
C GLU A 49 9.95 29.08 7.46
N GLU A 50 11.05 28.63 6.85
CA GLU A 50 12.30 29.40 6.70
C GLU A 50 12.09 30.67 5.86
N ALA A 51 11.37 30.58 4.73
CA ALA A 51 11.06 31.74 3.89
C ALA A 51 10.19 32.78 4.62
N MET A 52 9.20 32.32 5.42
CA MET A 52 8.36 33.20 6.24
C MET A 52 9.18 33.88 7.35
N SER A 53 10.08 33.14 8.00
CA SER A 53 11.02 33.67 9.01
C SER A 53 11.94 34.76 8.43
N LEU A 54 12.52 34.51 7.26
CA LEU A 54 13.36 35.47 6.53
C LEU A 54 12.57 36.72 6.14
N LYS A 55 11.36 36.56 5.57
CA LYS A 55 10.47 37.66 5.21
C LYS A 55 10.09 38.53 6.41
N LYS A 56 9.83 37.91 7.57
CA LYS A 56 9.53 38.60 8.82
C LYS A 56 10.72 39.37 9.39
N THR A 57 11.94 38.84 9.21
CA THR A 57 13.18 39.49 9.64
C THR A 57 13.55 40.68 8.75
N LEU A 58 13.26 40.60 7.44
CA LEU A 58 13.54 41.65 6.46
C LEU A 58 12.46 42.73 6.37
N SER A 59 11.24 42.46 6.84
CA SER A 59 10.13 43.43 6.80
C SER A 59 10.08 44.27 8.08
N PHE A 60 10.60 45.50 8.02
CA PHE A 60 10.50 46.50 9.11
C PHE A 60 9.09 47.10 9.28
N LYS A 61 8.11 46.73 8.45
CA LYS A 61 6.74 47.26 8.50
C LYS A 61 5.85 46.34 9.33
N LYS A 62 5.37 46.88 10.45
CA LYS A 62 4.43 46.23 11.38
C LYS A 62 3.06 46.12 10.74
N GLU A 63 2.77 45.04 10.01
CA GLU A 63 1.41 44.76 9.56
C GLU A 63 0.95 43.33 9.81
N LYS A 64 -0.24 43.30 10.44
CA LYS A 64 -1.31 42.30 10.54
C LYS A 64 -0.89 40.84 10.66
N LYS A 65 -1.42 40.17 11.71
CA LYS A 65 -1.48 38.72 11.89
C LYS A 65 -1.66 38.06 10.52
N GLU A 66 -0.58 37.52 9.96
CA GLU A 66 -0.64 36.72 8.74
C GLU A 66 -1.52 35.52 9.08
N ALA A 67 -2.71 35.48 8.48
CA ALA A 67 -3.49 34.26 8.43
C ALA A 67 -2.55 33.18 7.86
N SER A 68 -2.46 32.05 8.57
CA SER A 68 -1.63 30.91 8.19
C SER A 68 -1.70 30.66 6.69
N ASP A 69 -0.55 30.63 6.01
CA ASP A 69 -0.46 30.46 4.56
C ASP A 69 -1.35 29.28 4.12
N PRO A 70 -2.40 29.51 3.31
CA PRO A 70 -3.30 28.46 2.85
C PRO A 70 -2.57 27.27 2.21
N MET A 71 -1.40 27.52 1.62
CA MET A 71 -0.54 26.47 1.05
C MET A 71 0.09 25.59 2.12
N ILE A 72 0.57 26.17 3.24
CA ILE A 72 1.12 25.40 4.36
C ILE A 72 0.01 24.58 5.03
N GLN A 73 -1.20 25.15 5.17
CA GLN A 73 -2.33 24.42 5.73
C GLN A 73 -2.67 23.18 4.91
N GLY A 74 -2.79 23.29 3.58
CA GLY A 74 -3.06 22.15 2.70
C GLY A 74 -1.97 21.07 2.73
N LEU A 75 -0.69 21.47 2.89
CA LEU A 75 0.43 20.54 3.06
C LEU A 75 0.35 19.78 4.39
N LEU A 76 0.02 20.48 5.48
CA LEU A 76 -0.15 19.87 6.80
C LEU A 76 -1.36 18.92 6.84
N GLU A 77 -2.46 19.25 6.17
CA GLU A 77 -3.63 18.37 6.06
C GLU A 77 -3.32 17.10 5.28
N SER A 78 -2.65 17.22 4.13
CA SER A 78 -2.21 16.06 3.33
C SER A 78 -1.28 15.14 4.14
N ARG A 79 -0.38 15.72 4.94
CA ARG A 79 0.50 14.96 5.83
C ARG A 79 -0.29 14.21 6.90
N ARG A 80 -1.21 14.87 7.60
CA ARG A 80 -2.06 14.23 8.62
C ARG A 80 -2.86 13.06 8.05
N LYS A 81 -3.46 13.24 6.87
CA LYS A 81 -4.15 12.15 6.18
C LYS A 81 -3.21 10.97 5.91
N THR A 82 -2.02 11.25 5.35
CA THR A 82 -0.99 10.24 5.05
C THR A 82 -0.59 9.44 6.30
N GLU A 83 -0.34 10.12 7.40
CA GLU A 83 0.03 9.50 8.69
C GLU A 83 -1.12 8.64 9.25
N ALA A 84 -2.36 9.11 9.20
CA ALA A 84 -3.53 8.36 9.67
C ALA A 84 -3.75 7.05 8.89
N ILE A 85 -3.67 7.10 7.55
CA ILE A 85 -3.80 5.89 6.72
C ILE A 85 -2.66 4.94 7.00
N ARG A 86 -1.43 5.45 7.13
CA ARG A 86 -0.27 4.61 7.40
C ARG A 86 -0.47 3.83 8.70
N ALA A 87 -0.92 4.51 9.76
CA ALA A 87 -1.22 3.87 11.03
C ALA A 87 -2.25 2.73 10.89
N LEU A 88 -3.32 2.95 10.11
CA LEU A 88 -4.32 1.93 9.82
C LEU A 88 -3.76 0.75 9.01
N LEU A 89 -3.03 1.03 7.93
CA LEU A 89 -2.50 0.01 7.02
C LEU A 89 -1.41 -0.86 7.67
N THR A 90 -0.69 -0.32 8.66
CA THR A 90 0.36 -1.06 9.39
C THR A 90 -0.16 -1.75 10.65
N ASN A 91 -1.42 -1.57 11.03
CA ASN A 91 -1.99 -2.19 12.22
C ASN A 91 -2.48 -3.63 11.91
N PRO A 92 -1.88 -4.67 12.51
CA PRO A 92 -2.25 -6.08 12.28
C PRO A 92 -3.65 -6.45 12.78
N ASP A 93 -4.22 -5.70 13.72
CA ASP A 93 -5.57 -5.97 14.24
C ASP A 93 -6.67 -5.39 13.33
N LEU A 94 -6.31 -4.48 12.43
CA LEU A 94 -7.25 -3.76 11.57
C LEU A 94 -7.09 -4.08 10.08
N THR A 95 -5.85 -4.31 9.62
CA THR A 95 -5.54 -4.48 8.20
C THR A 95 -4.77 -5.77 7.96
N ALA A 96 -5.16 -6.50 6.91
CA ALA A 96 -4.40 -7.63 6.40
C ALA A 96 -4.38 -7.61 4.87
N PHE A 97 -3.21 -7.87 4.28
CA PHE A 97 -3.02 -7.98 2.84
C PHE A 97 -3.02 -9.46 2.42
N TYR A 98 -3.91 -9.82 1.50
CA TYR A 98 -4.00 -11.18 0.96
C TYR A 98 -3.51 -11.19 -0.49
N PHE A 99 -2.69 -12.19 -0.83
CA PHE A 99 -2.24 -12.41 -2.19
C PHE A 99 -3.08 -13.49 -2.84
N VAL A 100 -3.51 -13.28 -4.08
CA VAL A 100 -4.18 -14.31 -4.89
C VAL A 100 -3.24 -14.69 -6.03
N THR A 101 -3.04 -15.99 -6.23
CA THR A 101 -2.12 -16.51 -7.25
C THR A 101 -2.62 -17.80 -7.88
N LEU A 102 -1.91 -18.26 -8.90
CA LEU A 102 -2.15 -19.52 -9.58
C LEU A 102 -1.06 -20.54 -9.20
N PRO A 103 -1.34 -21.84 -9.23
CA PRO A 103 -0.34 -22.90 -9.00
C PRO A 103 0.57 -23.06 -10.23
N LEU A 104 1.34 -22.02 -10.54
CA LEU A 104 2.26 -21.90 -11.67
C LEU A 104 3.55 -21.21 -11.21
N ALA A 105 4.71 -21.63 -11.71
CA ALA A 105 6.01 -21.12 -11.27
C ALA A 105 6.14 -19.58 -11.33
N LEU A 106 5.74 -18.97 -12.45
CA LEU A 106 5.89 -17.52 -12.63
C LEU A 106 4.99 -16.72 -11.65
N PRO A 107 3.67 -16.95 -11.57
CA PRO A 107 2.81 -16.32 -10.55
C PRO A 107 3.31 -16.49 -9.12
N ILE A 108 3.82 -17.67 -8.77
CA ILE A 108 4.44 -17.93 -7.45
C ILE A 108 5.61 -16.99 -7.21
N SER A 109 6.58 -16.96 -8.13
CA SER A 109 7.78 -16.13 -7.97
C SER A 109 7.46 -14.63 -7.86
N VAL A 110 6.40 -14.18 -8.54
CA VAL A 110 5.94 -12.79 -8.48
C VAL A 110 5.38 -12.49 -7.09
N VAL A 111 4.55 -13.38 -6.53
CA VAL A 111 3.99 -13.22 -5.19
C VAL A 111 5.08 -13.32 -4.11
N GLU A 112 6.00 -14.29 -4.19
CA GLU A 112 7.14 -14.43 -3.26
C GLU A 112 7.93 -13.11 -3.15
N ARG A 113 8.26 -12.50 -4.29
CA ARG A 113 8.94 -11.21 -4.34
C ARG A 113 8.08 -10.06 -3.81
N PHE A 114 6.77 -10.10 -4.05
CA PHE A 114 5.88 -9.02 -3.64
C PHE A 114 5.59 -9.03 -2.13
N ILE A 115 5.51 -10.22 -1.52
CA ILE A 115 5.45 -10.39 -0.06
C ILE A 115 6.62 -9.67 0.62
N TYR A 116 7.84 -9.79 0.08
CA TYR A 116 9.00 -9.08 0.62
C TYR A 116 8.81 -7.56 0.62
N TRP A 117 8.23 -7.00 -0.44
CA TRP A 117 7.96 -5.56 -0.52
C TRP A 117 6.86 -5.12 0.44
N VAL A 118 5.75 -5.86 0.53
CA VAL A 118 4.65 -5.54 1.46
C VAL A 118 5.13 -5.59 2.91
N LYS A 119 5.94 -6.59 3.27
CA LYS A 119 6.60 -6.68 4.58
C LYS A 119 7.55 -5.50 4.83
N ALA A 120 8.29 -5.04 3.82
CA ALA A 120 9.16 -3.86 3.94
C ALA A 120 8.39 -2.56 4.25
N PHE A 121 7.11 -2.48 3.90
CA PHE A 121 6.21 -1.39 4.29
C PHE A 121 5.52 -1.60 5.64
N GLN A 122 5.83 -2.69 6.35
CA GLN A 122 5.21 -3.07 7.62
C GLN A 122 3.70 -3.30 7.49
N ILE A 123 3.22 -3.66 6.29
CA ILE A 123 1.84 -4.03 6.08
C ILE A 123 1.67 -5.51 6.46
N PRO A 124 0.73 -5.84 7.36
CA PRO A 124 0.46 -7.21 7.76
C PRO A 124 0.02 -8.07 6.56
N VAL A 125 0.60 -9.25 6.42
CA VAL A 125 0.21 -10.22 5.37
C VAL A 125 -0.70 -11.25 6.00
N GLY A 126 -1.95 -11.33 5.53
CA GLY A 126 -2.96 -12.28 6.02
C GLY A 126 -2.80 -13.68 5.44
N GLY A 127 -2.19 -13.78 4.25
CA GLY A 127 -1.87 -15.07 3.63
C GLY A 127 -1.90 -15.04 2.10
N VAL A 128 -1.78 -16.24 1.52
CA VAL A 128 -1.82 -16.47 0.08
C VAL A 128 -2.95 -17.43 -0.27
N ILE A 129 -3.81 -17.02 -1.19
CA ILE A 129 -4.90 -17.81 -1.76
C ILE A 129 -4.43 -18.35 -3.11
N VAL A 130 -4.36 -19.67 -3.23
CA VAL A 130 -4.04 -20.34 -4.49
C VAL A 130 -5.35 -20.65 -5.22
N ASN A 131 -5.63 -19.91 -6.28
CA ASN A 131 -6.83 -20.05 -7.09
C ASN A 131 -6.61 -21.04 -8.25
N GLN A 132 -7.71 -21.56 -8.82
CA GLN A 132 -7.70 -22.49 -9.95
C GLN A 132 -6.88 -23.76 -9.71
N VAL A 133 -6.88 -24.25 -8.47
CA VAL A 133 -6.35 -25.57 -8.14
C VAL A 133 -7.27 -26.61 -8.76
N MET A 134 -6.71 -27.46 -9.61
CA MET A 134 -7.48 -28.53 -10.22
C MET A 134 -7.83 -29.60 -9.17
N PRO A 135 -9.07 -30.10 -9.17
CA PRO A 135 -9.46 -31.17 -8.27
C PRO A 135 -8.67 -32.46 -8.57
N SER A 136 -8.38 -33.22 -7.52
CA SER A 136 -7.78 -34.54 -7.62
C SER A 136 -8.82 -35.53 -8.15
N THR A 137 -8.92 -35.62 -9.48
CA THR A 137 -9.83 -36.54 -10.17
C THR A 137 -9.02 -37.53 -11.01
N ASP A 138 -9.46 -38.78 -11.04
CA ASP A 138 -8.95 -39.77 -11.98
C ASP A 138 -9.33 -39.35 -13.41
N SER A 139 -8.33 -39.02 -14.21
CA SER A 139 -8.51 -38.62 -15.61
C SER A 139 -7.74 -39.57 -16.51
N ARG A 140 -8.38 -39.98 -17.61
CA ARG A 140 -7.71 -40.76 -18.69
C ARG A 140 -6.87 -39.87 -19.61
N SER A 141 -6.99 -38.55 -19.49
CA SER A 141 -6.21 -37.60 -20.29
C SER A 141 -4.83 -37.40 -19.67
N SER A 142 -3.78 -37.77 -20.40
CA SER A 142 -2.38 -37.54 -20.00
C SER A 142 -2.09 -36.07 -19.73
N PHE A 143 -2.72 -35.14 -20.45
CA PHE A 143 -2.61 -33.71 -20.20
C PHE A 143 -3.10 -33.32 -18.80
N ILE A 144 -4.28 -33.80 -18.40
CA ILE A 144 -4.86 -33.47 -17.08
C ILE A 144 -4.02 -34.09 -15.97
N VAL A 145 -3.59 -35.35 -16.12
CA VAL A 145 -2.71 -36.03 -15.15
C VAL A 145 -1.40 -35.27 -14.96
N ASN A 146 -0.76 -34.87 -16.06
CA ASN A 146 0.49 -34.11 -16.03
C ASN A 146 0.30 -32.74 -15.38
N LYS A 147 -0.77 -32.01 -15.74
CA LYS A 147 -1.07 -30.71 -15.14
C LYS A 147 -1.40 -30.81 -13.64
N GLN A 148 -2.09 -31.86 -13.20
CA GLN A 148 -2.34 -32.09 -11.77
C GLN A 148 -1.04 -32.39 -11.02
N ALA A 149 -0.14 -33.18 -11.62
CA ALA A 149 1.17 -33.45 -11.03
C ALA A 149 2.03 -32.17 -10.92
N GLU A 150 2.04 -31.33 -11.95
CA GLU A 150 2.69 -30.01 -11.95
C GLU A 150 2.13 -29.10 -10.83
N GLN A 151 0.81 -28.98 -10.71
CA GLN A 151 0.19 -28.18 -9.65
C GLN A 151 0.47 -28.73 -8.24
N ARG A 152 0.48 -30.06 -8.06
CA ARG A 152 0.84 -30.70 -6.78
C ARG A 152 2.27 -30.34 -6.36
N HIS A 153 3.20 -30.31 -7.30
CA HIS A 153 4.58 -29.88 -7.04
C HIS A 153 4.63 -28.43 -6.53
N TYR A 154 3.86 -27.53 -7.15
CA TYR A 154 3.80 -26.12 -6.72
C TYR A 154 3.04 -25.90 -5.40
N ASN A 155 1.99 -26.67 -5.12
CA ASN A 155 1.24 -26.58 -3.86
C ASN A 155 2.11 -26.91 -2.63
N LEU A 156 3.09 -27.79 -2.76
CA LEU A 156 4.07 -28.06 -1.70
C LEU A 156 4.93 -26.84 -1.38
N ARG A 157 5.19 -25.96 -2.36
CA ARG A 157 6.02 -24.76 -2.21
C ARG A 157 5.30 -23.66 -1.40
N PHE A 158 3.97 -23.59 -1.47
CA PHE A 158 3.18 -22.62 -0.68
C PHE A 158 3.08 -22.95 0.81
N ARG A 159 3.28 -24.21 1.22
CA ARG A 159 3.24 -24.61 2.64
C ARG A 159 4.41 -24.06 3.47
N VAL A 160 5.37 -23.41 2.83
CA VAL A 160 6.60 -22.89 3.45
C VAL A 160 6.59 -21.36 3.55
N LEU A 161 5.59 -20.69 2.97
CA LEU A 161 5.42 -19.22 2.96
C LEU A 161 4.47 -18.76 4.06
#